data_AF-A0A920P654-F1
#
_entry.id   AF-A0A920P654-F1
#
_cell.length_a   1.000
_cell.length_b   1.000
_cell.length_c   1.000
_cell.angle_alpha   90.00
_cell.angle_beta   90.00
_cell.angle_gamma   90.00
#
_symmetry.space_group_name_H-M   'P 1'
#
loop_
_entity.id
_entity.type
_entity.pdbx_description
1 polymer ?
#
loop_
_entity_poly.entity_id
_entity_poly.type
_entity_poly.pdbx_seq_one_letter_code
_entity_poly.pdbx_strand_id
1 'polypeptide(L)' 'MPSRIAVRRLHALGLRVSGPLGGEILGTEPGPGMQMVRGDTVALIVRPRTNRD' A
#
# COMPACT_ATOMS: atom_id res chain seq x y z
N MET A 1 -0.18 -9.58 -5.16
CA MET A 1 -1.39 -9.43 -4.30
C MET A 1 -2.28 -8.35 -4.90
N PRO A 2 -3.61 -8.50 -4.96
CA PRO A 2 -4.50 -7.41 -5.34
C PRO A 2 -4.38 -6.26 -4.33
N SER A 3 -4.17 -5.03 -4.82
CA SER A 3 -3.99 -3.80 -4.00
C SER A 3 -5.06 -3.62 -2.92
N ARG A 4 -6.30 -4.02 -3.23
CA ARG A 4 -7.45 -3.96 -2.32
C ARG A 4 -7.28 -4.78 -1.03
N ILE A 5 -6.61 -5.94 -1.09
CA ILE A 5 -6.40 -6.78 0.11
C ILE A 5 -5.38 -6.14 1.04
N ALA A 6 -4.30 -5.57 0.48
CA ALA A 6 -3.28 -4.86 1.26
C ALA A 6 -3.89 -3.65 1.98
N VAL A 7 -4.65 -2.83 1.25
CA VAL A 7 -5.31 -1.63 1.80
C VAL A 7 -6.25 -2.00 2.96
N ARG A 8 -7.07 -3.05 2.80
CA ARG A 8 -7.96 -3.51 3.88
C ARG A 8 -7.18 -3.96 5.13
N ARG A 9 -6.06 -4.67 4.95
CA ARG A 9 -5.24 -5.12 6.07
C ARG A 9 -4.60 -3.94 6.81
N LEU A 10 -4.08 -2.95 6.09
CA LEU A 10 -3.51 -1.74 6.67
C LEU A 10 -4.56 -0.95 7.47
N HIS A 11 -5.76 -0.78 6.92
CA HIS A 11 -6.85 -0.14 7.67
C HIS A 11 -7.29 -0.92 8.91
N ALA A 12 -7.33 -2.25 8.85
CA ALA A 12 -7.64 -3.07 10.01
C ALA A 12 -6.59 -2.93 11.14
N LEU A 13 -5.34 -2.56 10.80
CA LEU A 13 -4.29 -2.23 11.75
C LEU A 13 -4.39 -0.79 12.28
N GLY A 14 -5.35 0.01 11.81
CA GLY A 14 -5.50 1.42 12.16
C GLY A 14 -4.55 2.35 11.40
N LEU A 15 -3.96 1.88 10.29
CA LEU A 15 -3.10 2.67 9.43
C LEU A 15 -3.90 3.34 8.31
N ARG A 16 -3.42 4.50 7.88
CA ARG A 16 -3.87 5.20 6.68
C ARG A 16 -3.03 4.76 5.50
N VAL A 17 -3.58 4.89 4.29
CA VAL A 17 -2.89 4.48 3.05
C VAL A 17 -2.89 5.65 2.09
N SER A 18 -1.74 5.92 1.48
CA SER A 18 -1.58 6.89 0.40
C SER A 18 -0.96 6.24 -0.84
N GLY A 19 -1.12 6.89 -1.99
CA GLY A 19 -0.62 6.40 -3.27
C GLY A 19 -1.69 5.68 -4.11
N PRO A 20 -1.33 5.24 -5.33
CA PRO A 20 -2.30 4.73 -6.28
C PRO A 20 -2.85 3.37 -5.82
N LEU A 21 -4.18 3.22 -5.84
CA LEU A 21 -4.89 2.02 -5.39
C LEU A 21 -4.98 0.91 -6.46
N GLY A 22 -4.25 1.06 -7.57
CA GLY A 22 -4.29 0.13 -8.70
C GLY A 22 -2.89 -0.14 -9.25
N GLY A 23 -2.62 -1.40 -9.57
CA GLY A 23 -1.30 -1.85 -10.01
C GLY A 23 -0.77 -3.01 -9.18
N GLU A 24 0.43 -3.44 -9.52
CA GLU A 24 1.20 -4.39 -8.71
C GLU A 24 1.92 -3.61 -7.61
N ILE A 25 1.73 -3.99 -6.34
CA ILE A 25 2.46 -3.40 -5.22
C ILE A 25 3.90 -3.92 -5.28
N LEU A 26 4.86 -3.01 -5.42
CA LEU A 26 6.29 -3.31 -5.41
C LEU A 26 6.89 -3.14 -4.01
N GLY A 27 6.31 -2.25 -3.20
CA GLY A 27 6.81 -1.95 -1.86
C GLY A 27 5.93 -0.95 -1.11
N THR A 28 6.38 -0.61 0.08
CA THR A 28 5.76 0.38 0.96
C THR A 28 6.81 1.33 1.52
N GLU A 29 6.38 2.53 1.87
CA GLU A 29 7.11 3.44 2.72
C GLU A 29 6.19 3.87 3.87
N PRO A 30 6.52 3.60 5.15
CA PRO A 30 7.70 2.90 5.65
C PRO A 30 7.83 1.46 5.13
N GLY A 31 9.09 1.01 5.01
CA GLY A 31 9.44 -0.31 4.50
C GLY A 31 9.06 -1.46 5.46
N PRO A 32 9.05 -2.72 4.99
CA PRO A 32 8.79 -3.88 5.83
C PRO A 32 9.71 -3.95 7.05
N GLY A 33 9.14 -4.27 8.22
CA GLY A 33 9.89 -4.37 9.48
C GLY A 33 10.14 -3.04 10.19
N MET A 34 9.82 -1.91 9.56
CA MET A 34 9.80 -0.63 10.26
C MET A 34 8.62 -0.55 11.22
N GLN A 35 8.84 0.02 12.40
CA GLN A 35 7.78 0.25 13.37
C GLN A 35 6.80 1.31 12.85
N MET A 36 5.52 1.06 13.10
CA MET A 36 4.44 1.99 12.79
C MET A 36 3.42 1.95 13.93
N VAL A 37 2.78 3.09 14.18
CA VAL A 37 1.71 3.22 15.17
C VAL A 37 0.38 3.51 14.49
N ARG A 38 -0.71 3.29 15.23
CA ARG A 38 -2.06 3.61 14.74
C ARG A 38 -2.16 5.09 14.37
N GLY A 39 -2.75 5.38 13.22
CA GLY A 39 -2.87 6.73 12.66
C GLY A 39 -1.77 7.08 11.65
N ASP A 40 -0.65 6.36 11.64
CA ASP A 40 0.41 6.55 10.65
C ASP A 40 -0.07 6.23 9.23
N THR A 41 0.64 6.80 8.25
CA THR A 41 0.34 6.60 6.83
C THR A 41 1.38 5.73 6.16
N VAL A 42 0.93 4.70 5.46
CA VAL A 42 1.75 3.88 4.57
C VAL A 42 1.54 4.34 3.13
N ALA A 43 2.60 4.77 2.47
CA ALA A 43 2.61 5.03 1.04
C ALA A 43 2.82 3.73 0.27
N LEU A 44 1.97 3.46 -0.71
CA LEU A 44 2.12 2.33 -1.62
C LEU A 44 2.99 2.72 -2.82
N ILE A 45 4.06 1.96 -3.03
CA ILE A 45 4.85 2.03 -4.26
C ILE A 45 4.27 0.98 -5.21
N VAL A 46 3.60 1.44 -6.27
CA VAL A 46 2.95 0.55 -7.23
C VAL A 46 3.54 0.70 -8.63
N ARG A 47 3.64 -0.41 -9.34
CA ARG A 47 3.83 -0.41 -10.79
C ARG A 47 2.45 -0.23 -11.43
N PRO A 48 2.21 0.86 -12.17
CA PRO A 48 0.98 1.01 -12.94
C PRO A 48 0.79 -0.19 -13.87
N ARG A 49 -0.45 -0.61 -14.08
CA ARG A 49 -0.71 -1.56 -15.16
C ARG A 49 -0.41 -0.82 -16.45
N THR A 50 0.63 -1.21 -17.17
CA THR A 50 0.82 -0.76 -18.55
C THR A 50 -0.41 -1.23 -19.31
N ASN A 51 -1.28 -0.30 -19.71
CA ASN A 51 -2.28 -0.61 -20.72
C ASN A 51 -1.47 -0.78 -22.01
N ARG A 52 -1.22 -2.03 -22.39
CA ARG A 52 -0.71 -2.33 -23.73
C ARG A 52 -1.92 -2.31 -24.64
N ASP A 53 -2.24 -1.12 -25.15
CA ASP A 53 -3.03 -0.96 -26.37
C ASP A 53 -2.14 -1.26 -27.58
#